data_AF-A0A7X9HQE6-F1
#
_entry.id   AF-A0A7X9HQE6-F1
#
_cell.length_a   1.000
_cell.length_b   1.000
_cell.length_c   1.000
_cell.angle_alpha   90.00
_cell.angle_beta   90.00
_cell.angle_gamma   90.00
#
_symmetry.space_group_name_H-M   'P 1'
#
loop_
_entity.id
_entity.type
_entity.pdbx_description
1 polymer ?
#
loop_
_entity_poly.entity_id
_entity_poly.type
_entity_poly.pdbx_seq_one_letter_code
_entity_poly.pdbx_strand_id
1 'polypeptide(L)'
;NDSSETKLEHTIKNIRVEYSNPYKDGFFGDLLIERIIKIDANLILSDKSGIKTYDMNDSYKDTVEVESIGRIENPAIPFTQSAIPELPFFSNLLEPIIVVGTLIVTIILFFTVRSK
;
A
#
# COMPACT_ATOMS: atom_id res chain seq x y z
N ASN A 1 37.27 19.65 29.26
CA ASN A 1 36.45 18.59 28.64
C ASN A 1 35.03 18.76 29.12
N ASP A 2 34.21 19.44 28.33
CA ASP A 2 32.82 19.73 28.70
C ASP A 2 31.90 19.05 27.68
N SER A 3 31.68 17.75 27.87
CA SER A 3 30.71 16.98 27.09
C SER A 3 29.32 17.45 27.51
N SER A 4 28.74 18.39 26.76
CA SER A 4 27.31 18.71 26.90
C SER A 4 26.51 17.45 26.56
N GLU A 5 25.93 16.83 27.58
CA GLU A 5 25.10 15.65 27.41
C GLU A 5 23.75 16.08 26.84
N THR A 6 23.59 15.91 25.52
CA THR A 6 22.30 16.12 24.85
C THR A 6 21.44 14.88 25.10
N LYS A 7 20.28 15.06 25.75
CA LYS A 7 19.33 13.98 26.04
C LYS A 7 18.13 14.06 25.09
N LEU A 8 17.79 12.94 24.46
CA LEU A 8 16.58 12.80 23.66
C LEU A 8 15.64 11.80 24.33
N GLU A 9 14.44 12.25 24.68
CA GLU A 9 13.34 11.41 25.12
C GLU A 9 12.30 11.33 24.00
N HIS A 10 11.66 10.18 23.85
CA HIS A 10 10.64 9.96 22.83
C HIS A 10 9.45 9.22 23.41
N THR A 11 8.25 9.59 22.98
CA THR A 11 7.00 8.90 23.31
C THR A 11 6.24 8.65 22.03
N ILE A 12 6.05 7.38 21.68
CA ILE A 12 5.23 6.98 20.55
C ILE A 12 3.78 6.92 21.04
N LYS A 13 2.92 7.77 20.48
CA LYS A 13 1.49 7.85 20.84
C LYS A 13 0.69 6.81 20.05
N ASN A 14 0.94 6.70 18.74
CA ASN A 14 0.22 5.79 17.87
C ASN A 14 1.08 5.37 16.67
N ILE A 15 0.95 4.12 16.26
CA ILE A 15 1.43 3.60 14.98
C ILE A 15 0.25 2.85 14.37
N ARG A 16 -0.05 3.12 13.10
CA ARG A 16 -1.09 2.38 12.38
C ARG A 16 -0.72 2.17 10.93
N VAL A 17 -1.23 1.08 10.39
CA VAL A 17 -1.16 0.73 8.97
C VAL A 17 -2.55 0.90 8.36
N GLU A 18 -2.61 1.49 7.18
CA GLU A 18 -3.83 1.62 6.38
C GLU A 18 -3.54 1.15 4.96
N TYR A 19 -4.47 0.41 4.36
CA TYR A 19 -4.38 -0.02 2.97
C TYR A 19 -5.38 0.73 2.09
N SER A 20 -4.96 1.10 0.89
CA SER A 20 -5.83 1.66 -0.13
C SER A 20 -6.62 0.57 -0.87
N ASN A 21 -7.39 0.96 -1.88
CA ASN A 21 -8.06 -0.01 -2.74
C ASN A 21 -7.04 -0.78 -3.59
N PRO A 22 -7.11 -2.14 -3.61
CA PRO A 22 -6.29 -2.95 -4.49
C PRO A 22 -6.50 -2.59 -5.96
N TYR A 23 -5.43 -2.64 -6.74
CA TYR A 23 -5.47 -2.43 -8.20
C TYR A 23 -4.53 -3.41 -8.90
N LYS A 24 -4.81 -3.68 -10.17
CA LYS A 24 -4.01 -4.57 -10.99
C LYS A 24 -2.99 -3.79 -11.82
N ASP A 25 -1.75 -4.26 -11.87
CA ASP A 25 -0.74 -3.67 -12.74
C ASP A 25 -0.86 -4.21 -14.18
N GLY A 26 -1.76 -3.62 -14.96
CA GLY A 26 -2.02 -4.03 -16.36
C GLY A 26 -2.77 -5.37 -16.51
N PHE A 27 -2.80 -5.89 -17.75
CA PHE A 27 -3.68 -7.02 -18.15
C PHE A 27 -3.42 -8.32 -17.38
N PHE A 28 -2.14 -8.64 -17.14
CA PHE A 28 -1.70 -9.88 -16.49
C PHE A 28 -0.78 -9.63 -15.28
N GLY A 29 -0.63 -8.39 -14.84
CA GLY A 29 0.26 -8.11 -13.72
C GLY A 29 -0.38 -8.41 -12.38
N ASP A 30 0.47 -8.27 -11.38
CA ASP A 30 0.15 -8.61 -10.01
C ASP A 30 -0.89 -7.66 -9.43
N LEU A 31 -1.58 -8.17 -8.41
CA LEU A 31 -2.52 -7.37 -7.66
C LEU A 31 -1.75 -6.61 -6.57
N LEU A 32 -1.67 -5.29 -6.75
CA LEU A 32 -0.94 -4.39 -5.87
C LEU A 32 -1.91 -3.62 -4.98
N ILE A 33 -1.38 -3.15 -3.86
CA ILE A 33 -2.09 -2.29 -2.92
C ILE A 33 -1.12 -1.24 -2.38
N GLU A 34 -1.61 -0.04 -2.14
CA GLU A 34 -0.80 0.97 -1.46
C GLU A 34 -0.98 0.83 0.04
N ARG A 35 0.13 0.76 0.77
CA ARG A 35 0.17 0.72 2.21
C ARG A 35 0.66 2.07 2.73
N ILE A 36 -0.03 2.59 3.73
CA ILE A 36 0.27 3.86 4.39
C ILE A 36 0.55 3.56 5.86
N ILE A 37 1.78 3.80 6.30
CA ILE A 37 2.20 3.69 7.69
C ILE A 37 2.18 5.08 8.30
N LYS A 38 1.39 5.28 9.36
CA LYS A 38 1.30 6.57 10.07
C LYS A 38 1.88 6.44 11.47
N ILE A 39 2.70 7.40 11.86
CA ILE A 39 3.33 7.47 13.17
C ILE A 39 3.01 8.82 13.81
N ASP A 40 2.46 8.74 15.02
CA ASP A 40 2.21 9.86 15.90
C ASP A 40 3.14 9.72 17.11
N ALA A 41 4.07 10.65 17.29
CA ALA A 41 5.05 10.63 18.37
C ALA A 41 5.33 12.03 18.93
N ASN A 42 5.94 12.08 20.10
CA ASN A 42 6.47 13.30 20.70
C ASN A 42 7.94 13.07 21.05
N LEU A 43 8.77 14.07 20.79
CA LEU A 43 10.21 14.06 21.00
C LEU A 43 10.57 15.23 21.91
N ILE A 44 11.33 14.97 22.97
CA ILE A 44 11.82 15.98 23.90
C ILE A 44 13.34 15.97 23.85
N LEU A 45 13.92 17.06 23.37
CA LEU A 45 15.36 17.28 23.32
C LEU A 45 15.75 18.21 24.47
N SER A 46 16.63 17.74 25.35
CA SER A 46 17.19 18.53 26.44
C SER A 46 18.68 18.72 26.22
N ASP A 47 19.12 19.98 26.15
CA ASP A 47 20.52 20.37 26.06
C ASP A 47 20.82 21.55 27.00
N LYS A 48 22.04 22.10 26.93
CA LYS A 48 22.44 23.27 27.74
C LYS A 48 21.64 24.55 27.45
N SER A 49 21.02 24.65 26.28
CA SER A 49 20.19 25.77 25.87
C SER A 49 18.73 25.67 26.35
N GLY A 50 18.33 24.49 26.85
CA GLY A 50 17.02 24.24 27.45
C GLY A 50 16.35 22.97 26.93
N ILE A 51 15.04 22.89 27.16
CA ILE A 51 14.19 21.78 26.72
C ILE A 51 13.39 22.22 25.50
N LYS A 52 13.45 21.44 24.43
CA LYS A 52 12.67 21.62 23.19
C LYS A 52 11.78 20.40 22.98
N THR A 53 10.51 20.66 22.69
CA THR A 53 9.52 19.61 22.41
C THR A 53 9.10 19.67 20.95
N TYR A 54 9.00 18.51 20.32
CA TYR A 54 8.53 18.35 18.95
C TYR A 54 7.42 17.31 18.92
N ASP A 55 6.32 17.64 18.25
CA ASP A 55 5.32 16.65 17.88
C ASP A 55 5.62 16.17 16.45
N MET A 56 5.67 14.85 16.30
CA MET A 56 5.89 14.17 15.03
C MET A 56 4.57 13.51 14.60
N ASN A 57 4.06 13.92 13.45
CA ASN A 57 2.98 13.25 12.74
C ASN A 57 3.50 13.05 11.32
N ASP A 58 3.92 11.83 11.03
CA ASP A 58 4.53 11.51 9.74
C ASP A 58 3.86 10.28 9.14
N SER A 59 3.93 10.19 7.81
CA SER A 59 3.36 9.09 7.06
C SER A 59 4.33 8.62 5.99
N TYR A 60 4.54 7.30 5.93
CA TYR A 60 5.27 6.64 4.87
C TYR A 60 4.31 5.85 3.97
N LYS A 61 4.53 5.91 2.67
CA LYS A 61 3.71 5.22 1.67
C LYS A 61 4.58 4.32 0.81
N ASP A 62 4.15 3.07 0.66
CA ASP A 62 4.73 2.12 -0.27
C ASP A 62 3.67 1.28 -0.98
N THR A 63 4.12 0.51 -1.96
CA THR A 63 3.29 -0.39 -2.76
C THR A 63 3.74 -1.81 -2.48
N VAL A 64 2.79 -2.69 -2.17
CA VAL A 64 3.05 -4.10 -1.88
C VAL A 64 2.08 -4.98 -2.67
N GLU A 65 2.48 -6.21 -2.95
CA GLU A 65 1.59 -7.21 -3.51
C GLU A 65 0.58 -7.67 -2.45
N VAL A 66 -0.68 -7.81 -2.85
CA VAL A 66 -1.76 -8.21 -1.93
C VAL A 66 -1.50 -9.59 -1.34
N GLU A 67 -0.96 -10.51 -2.13
CA GLU A 67 -0.60 -11.86 -1.67
C GLU A 67 0.54 -11.86 -0.64
N SER A 68 1.40 -10.83 -0.67
CA SER A 68 2.52 -10.68 0.24
C SER A 68 2.13 -10.08 1.59
N ILE A 69 0.92 -9.51 1.75
CA ILE A 69 0.47 -8.86 2.99
C ILE A 69 0.58 -9.81 4.20
N GLY A 70 0.11 -11.06 4.06
CA GLY A 70 0.16 -12.04 5.14
C GLY A 70 1.57 -12.41 5.61
N ARG A 71 2.61 -12.08 4.83
CA ARG A 71 4.04 -12.26 5.19
C ARG A 71 4.65 -11.00 5.78
N ILE A 72 4.11 -9.84 5.44
CA ILE A 72 4.59 -8.52 5.87
C ILE A 72 4.01 -8.16 7.24
N GLU A 73 2.74 -8.49 7.47
CA GLU A 73 2.10 -8.29 8.76
C GLU A 73 2.59 -9.31 9.78
N ASN A 74 2.75 -8.85 11.03
CA ASN A 74 3.10 -9.73 12.13
C ASN A 74 1.86 -9.97 13.00
N PRO A 75 1.33 -11.21 13.06
CA PRO A 75 0.18 -11.56 13.89
C PRO A 75 0.37 -11.21 15.38
N ALA A 76 1.61 -11.23 15.87
CA ALA A 76 1.94 -10.91 17.26
C ALA A 76 2.01 -9.40 17.54
N ILE A 77 1.93 -8.55 16.52
CA ILE A 77 2.06 -7.09 16.62
C ILE A 77 0.83 -6.43 15.98
N PRO A 78 -0.25 -6.17 16.75
CA PRO A 78 -1.55 -5.74 16.20
C PRO A 78 -1.50 -4.44 15.38
N PHE A 79 -0.62 -3.50 15.73
CA PHE A 79 -0.50 -2.22 14.99
C PHE A 79 0.09 -2.38 13.58
N THR A 80 0.64 -3.57 13.25
CA THR A 80 1.12 -3.89 11.89
C THR A 80 0.00 -4.40 10.99
N GLN A 81 -1.19 -4.67 11.54
CA GLN A 81 -2.32 -5.25 10.83
C GLN A 81 -3.37 -4.19 10.52
N SER A 82 -4.02 -4.34 9.37
CA SER A 82 -5.15 -3.50 9.00
C SER A 82 -6.15 -4.25 8.13
N ALA A 83 -7.39 -3.78 8.09
CA ALA A 83 -8.40 -4.38 7.23
C ALA A 83 -8.06 -4.12 5.75
N ILE A 84 -7.96 -5.19 4.98
CA ILE A 84 -7.78 -5.11 3.52
C ILE A 84 -9.15 -4.88 2.88
N PRO A 85 -9.34 -3.83 2.06
CA PRO A 85 -10.59 -3.61 1.34
C PRO A 85 -10.94 -4.77 0.39
N GLU A 86 -12.22 -4.91 0.07
CA GLU A 86 -12.67 -5.97 -0.83
C GLU A 86 -12.02 -5.87 -2.22
N LEU A 87 -11.69 -7.04 -2.77
CA LEU A 87 -11.02 -7.17 -4.05
C LEU A 87 -11.97 -6.89 -5.22
N PRO A 88 -11.58 -6.05 -6.20
CA PRO A 88 -12.38 -5.79 -7.39
C PRO A 88 -12.27 -6.95 -8.40
N PHE A 89 -12.80 -8.13 -8.07
CA PHE A 89 -12.74 -9.32 -8.93
C PHE A 89 -13.42 -9.12 -10.29
N PHE A 90 -14.51 -8.35 -10.34
CA PHE A 90 -15.31 -8.19 -11.56
C PHE A 90 -14.72 -7.19 -12.56
N SER A 91 -14.04 -6.14 -12.10
CA SER A 91 -13.35 -5.19 -12.99
C SER A 91 -12.26 -5.89 -13.83
N ASN A 92 -11.66 -6.94 -13.27
CA ASN A 92 -10.56 -7.68 -13.89
C ASN A 92 -10.99 -8.67 -14.98
N LEU A 93 -12.28 -8.93 -15.17
CA LEU A 93 -12.79 -9.88 -16.19
C LEU A 93 -13.20 -9.20 -17.49
N LEU A 94 -13.50 -7.89 -17.48
CA LEU A 94 -13.92 -7.16 -18.67
C LEU A 94 -12.85 -7.17 -19.76
N GLU A 95 -11.59 -6.95 -19.38
CA GLU A 95 -10.45 -6.92 -20.29
C GLU A 95 -10.26 -8.25 -21.07
N PRO A 96 -10.11 -9.43 -20.41
CA PRO A 96 -10.04 -10.71 -21.11
C PRO A 96 -11.27 -11.01 -21.98
N ILE A 97 -12.47 -10.67 -21.51
CA ILE A 97 -13.71 -10.90 -22.26
C ILE A 97 -13.71 -10.10 -23.56
N ILE A 98 -13.27 -8.84 -23.53
CA ILE A 98 -13.17 -8.00 -24.74
C ILE A 98 -12.15 -8.58 -25.70
N VAL A 99 -10.98 -9.02 -25.22
CA VAL A 99 -9.94 -9.62 -26.07
C VAL A 99 -10.45 -10.90 -26.75
N VAL A 100 -11.04 -11.83 -25.99
CA VAL A 100 -11.58 -13.08 -26.54
C VAL A 100 -12.75 -12.80 -27.48
N GLY A 101 -13.66 -11.91 -27.08
CA GLY A 101 -14.83 -11.53 -27.87
C GLY A 101 -14.46 -10.91 -29.22
N THR A 102 -13.48 -9.99 -29.23
CA THR A 102 -12.99 -9.37 -30.48
C THR A 102 -12.34 -10.40 -31.39
N LEU A 103 -11.52 -11.31 -30.85
CA LEU A 103 -10.91 -12.41 -31.61
C LEU A 103 -11.96 -13.28 -32.31
N ILE A 104 -12.99 -13.71 -31.58
CA ILE A 104 -14.09 -14.52 -32.13
C ILE A 104 -14.84 -13.76 -33.23
N VAL A 105 -15.21 -12.50 -32.97
CA VAL A 105 -15.93 -11.66 -33.94
C VAL A 105 -15.11 -11.46 -35.20
N THR A 106 -13.81 -11.18 -35.07
CA THR A 106 -12.89 -11.03 -36.22
C THR A 106 -12.81 -12.30 -37.03
N ILE A 107 -12.67 -13.47 -36.39
CA ILE A 107 -12.66 -14.78 -37.08
C ILE A 107 -13.96 -14.98 -37.88
N ILE A 108 -15.11 -14.77 -37.24
CA ILE A 108 -16.41 -14.90 -37.89
C ILE A 108 -16.52 -13.94 -39.08
N LEU A 109 -16.14 -12.67 -38.90
CA LEU A 109 -16.18 -11.68 -39.99
C LEU A 109 -15.28 -12.10 -41.15
N PHE A 110 -14.06 -12.56 -40.85
CA PHE A 110 -13.07 -12.92 -41.86
C PHE A 110 -13.57 -14.08 -42.74
N PHE A 111 -14.15 -15.11 -42.14
CA PHE A 111 -14.74 -16.23 -42.89
C PHE A 111 -16.04 -15.83 -43.59
N THR A 112 -16.88 -15.01 -42.98
CA THR A 112 -18.17 -14.61 -43.57
C THR A 112 -17.99 -13.71 -44.80
N VAL A 113 -17.09 -12.73 -44.73
CA VAL A 113 -16.86 -11.79 -45.84
C VAL A 113 -16.11 -12.46 -46.99
N ARG A 114 -15.18 -13.37 -46.71
CA ARG A 114 -14.40 -14.07 -47.74
C ARG A 114 -15.12 -15.26 -48.38
N SER A 115 -16.10 -15.87 -47.69
CA SER A 115 -16.80 -17.07 -48.17
C SER A 115 -18.03 -16.76 -49.04
N LYS A 116 -18.25 -15.50 -49.41
CA LYS A 116 -19.22 -15.09 -50.43
C LYS A 116 -18.53 -14.80 -51.75
#